data_AF-A0A8H7CH51-F1
#
_entry.id   AF-A0A8H7CH51-F1
#
_cell.length_a   1.000
_cell.length_b   1.000
_cell.length_c   1.000
_cell.angle_alpha   90.00
_cell.angle_beta   90.00
_cell.angle_gamma   90.00
#
_symmetry.space_group_name_H-M   'P 1'
#
loop_
_entity.id
_entity.type
_entity.pdbx_description
1 polymer ?
#
loop_
_entity_poly.entity_id
_entity_poly.type
_entity_poly.pdbx_seq_one_letter_code
_entity_poly.pdbx_strand_id
1 'polypeptide(L)'
;MDNHTDKVWALAVSHDERTVVSAAADSVVTFWQDCTEEQEEEKETKRADLVLKEQDFLNYLELNDYRKAIELAISMGQPGRLFNLFKDIRAAAADYPHAGGSDLAKLLRYVRDWNTVAKTSVVAQGVLFAIMKLRSADHVMQAFGDEVHETVLVEGTVEAKGAGGTALKEMVDGLIPYTERHLARMERLVQESYMVDYVLGEMDDGMFDGEYDDGAMDVE
;
A
#
# COMPACT_ATOMS: atom_id res chain seq x y z
N MET A 1 16.60 19.97 21.97
CA MET A 1 17.32 20.74 23.00
C MET A 1 18.25 21.70 22.29
N ASP A 2 17.68 22.76 21.70
CA ASP A 2 18.43 23.75 20.93
C ASP A 2 17.70 25.11 20.95
N ASN A 3 17.20 25.48 22.14
CA ASN A 3 16.47 26.74 22.29
C ASN A 3 17.39 27.92 22.60
N HIS A 4 18.63 27.65 23.00
CA HIS A 4 19.64 28.67 23.29
C HIS A 4 20.70 28.69 22.21
N THR A 5 21.03 29.88 21.76
CA THR A 5 22.01 30.11 20.68
C THR A 5 23.42 30.38 21.20
N ASP A 6 23.55 30.62 22.51
CA ASP A 6 24.81 30.85 23.21
C ASP A 6 24.84 30.07 24.54
N LYS A 7 25.95 30.18 25.27
CA LYS A 7 26.22 29.43 26.50
C LYS A 7 25.14 29.70 27.57
N VAL A 8 24.64 28.61 28.13
CA VAL A 8 23.78 28.61 29.31
C VAL A 8 24.64 28.88 30.54
N TRP A 9 24.25 29.84 31.37
CA TRP A 9 25.01 30.24 32.56
C TRP A 9 24.33 29.87 33.87
N ALA A 10 23.00 29.78 33.87
CA ALA A 10 22.24 29.43 35.06
C ALA A 10 21.09 28.48 34.71
N LEU A 11 20.89 27.51 35.58
CA LEU A 11 19.76 26.60 35.60
C LEU A 11 19.16 26.67 37.00
N ALA A 12 17.86 26.96 37.10
CA ALA A 12 17.12 26.97 38.35
C ALA A 12 15.97 25.97 38.25
N VAL A 13 15.71 25.24 39.34
CA VAL A 13 14.60 24.29 39.41
C VAL A 13 13.55 24.88 40.34
N SER A 14 12.28 24.78 39.96
CA SER A 14 11.14 25.17 40.81
C SER A 14 11.11 24.30 42.07
N HIS A 15 10.57 24.83 43.17
CA HIS A 15 10.42 24.05 44.42
C HIS A 15 9.52 22.81 44.25
N ASP A 16 8.62 22.86 43.27
CA ASP A 16 7.71 21.76 42.92
C ASP A 16 8.35 20.75 41.94
N GLU A 17 9.63 20.92 41.58
CA GLU A 17 10.43 20.10 40.64
C GLU A 17 9.87 19.96 39.20
N ARG A 18 8.64 20.41 38.95
CA ARG A 18 7.93 20.34 37.65
C ARG A 18 8.41 21.32 36.60
N THR A 19 9.25 22.29 36.96
CA THR A 19 9.70 23.33 36.03
C THR A 19 11.18 23.62 36.21
N VAL A 20 11.92 23.56 35.12
CA VAL A 20 13.32 23.95 35.03
C VAL A 20 13.40 25.26 34.24
N VAL A 21 14.11 26.24 34.77
CA VAL A 21 14.34 27.53 34.13
C VAL A 21 15.81 27.59 33.71
N SER A 22 16.07 27.75 32.42
CA SER A 22 17.41 27.98 31.89
C SER A 22 17.58 29.43 31.47
N ALA A 23 18.70 30.05 31.85
CA ALA A 23 19.09 31.40 31.44
C ALA A 23 20.45 31.36 30.74
N ALA A 24 20.51 31.95 29.55
CA ALA A 24 21.70 31.96 28.71
C ALA A 24 22.21 33.39 28.42
N ALA A 25 23.42 33.47 27.85
CA ALA A 25 24.04 34.73 27.44
C ALA A 25 23.33 35.42 26.27
N ASP A 26 22.44 34.71 25.58
CA ASP A 26 21.59 35.23 24.50
C ASP A 26 20.41 36.09 25.01
N SER A 27 20.39 36.43 26.31
CA SER A 27 19.34 37.20 27.00
C SER A 27 17.95 36.55 27.01
N VAL A 28 17.86 35.26 26.66
CA VAL A 28 16.62 34.48 26.71
C VAL A 28 16.59 33.63 27.98
N VAL A 29 15.44 33.64 28.66
CA VAL A 29 15.11 32.73 29.75
C VAL A 29 14.04 31.77 29.26
N THR A 30 14.32 30.47 29.25
CA THR A 30 13.36 29.44 28.83
C THR A 30 12.82 28.71 30.05
N PHE A 31 11.50 28.54 30.07
CA PHE A 31 10.80 27.70 31.04
C PHE A 31 10.58 26.33 30.39
N TRP A 32 11.09 25.29 31.05
CA TRP A 32 10.90 23.89 30.69
C TRP A 32 9.96 23.28 31.70
N GLN A 33 8.81 22.80 31.25
CA GLN A 33 7.88 22.06 32.09
C GLN A 33 8.10 20.56 31.88
N ASP A 34 8.10 19.80 32.96
CA ASP A 34 8.16 18.33 32.87
C ASP A 34 6.82 17.80 32.33
N CYS A 35 6.85 17.32 31.09
CA CYS A 35 5.72 16.70 30.41
C CYS A 35 5.95 15.20 30.19
N THR A 36 6.88 14.58 30.95
CA THR A 36 7.22 13.16 30.76
C THR A 36 6.04 12.23 31.07
N GLU A 37 5.36 12.44 32.20
CA GLU A 37 4.18 11.66 32.62
C GLU A 37 3.02 11.76 31.62
N GLU A 38 2.66 12.97 31.20
CA GLU A 38 1.59 13.19 30.20
C GLU A 38 1.93 12.54 28.85
N GLN A 39 3.18 12.62 28.41
CA GLN A 39 3.61 11.94 27.18
C GLN A 39 3.62 10.41 27.31
N GLU A 40 3.90 9.88 28.50
CA GLU A 40 3.83 8.45 28.76
C GLU A 40 2.39 7.95 28.74
N GLU A 41 1.47 8.64 29.43
CA GLU A 41 0.03 8.34 29.38
C GLU A 41 -0.52 8.44 27.95
N GLU A 42 -0.14 9.48 27.19
CA GLU A 42 -0.57 9.62 25.80
C GLU A 42 -0.01 8.48 24.91
N LYS A 43 1.21 8.02 25.17
CA LYS A 43 1.78 6.86 24.46
C LYS A 43 1.08 5.56 24.86
N GLU A 44 0.73 5.40 26.13
CA GLU A 44 0.03 4.21 26.63
C GLU A 44 -1.39 4.14 26.09
N THR A 45 -2.13 5.24 26.08
CA THR A 45 -3.46 5.33 25.46
C THR A 45 -3.41 5.02 23.96
N LYS A 46 -2.46 5.61 23.21
CA LYS A 46 -2.24 5.29 21.79
C LYS A 46 -1.93 3.80 21.57
N ARG A 47 -1.11 3.18 22.45
CA ARG A 47 -0.80 1.74 22.38
C ARG A 47 -2.04 0.89 22.66
N ALA A 48 -2.83 1.25 23.68
CA ALA A 48 -4.07 0.57 24.00
C ALA A 48 -5.07 0.61 22.83
N ASP A 49 -5.21 1.77 22.19
CA ASP A 49 -6.07 1.95 21.02
C ASP A 49 -5.63 1.10 19.83
N LEU A 50 -4.32 0.99 19.58
CA LEU A 50 -3.78 0.14 18.52
C LEU A 50 -4.06 -1.34 18.77
N VAL A 51 -3.92 -1.80 20.02
CA VAL A 51 -4.22 -3.18 20.42
C VAL A 51 -5.71 -3.49 20.26
N LEU A 52 -6.59 -2.55 20.64
CA LEU A 52 -8.04 -2.70 20.46
C LEU A 52 -8.39 -2.85 18.97
N LYS A 53 -7.88 -1.94 18.12
CA LYS A 53 -8.08 -2.03 16.66
C LYS A 53 -7.55 -3.33 16.07
N GLU A 54 -6.43 -3.83 16.58
CA GLU A 54 -5.88 -5.13 16.17
C GLU A 54 -6.80 -6.29 16.56
N GLN A 55 -7.39 -6.25 17.75
CA GLN A 55 -8.36 -7.26 18.16
C GLN A 55 -9.61 -7.22 17.27
N ASP A 56 -10.14 -6.04 16.98
CA ASP A 56 -11.27 -5.87 16.06
C ASP A 56 -10.97 -6.38 14.66
N PHE A 57 -9.75 -6.16 14.17
CA PHE A 57 -9.30 -6.68 12.88
C PHE A 57 -9.35 -8.21 12.84
N LEU A 58 -8.86 -8.88 13.88
CA LEU A 58 -8.92 -10.34 13.98
C LEU A 58 -10.37 -10.83 14.05
N ASN A 59 -11.23 -10.13 14.78
CA ASN A 59 -12.65 -10.44 14.84
C ASN A 59 -13.31 -10.37 13.45
N TYR A 60 -12.97 -9.36 12.64
CA TYR A 60 -13.49 -9.27 11.26
C TYR A 60 -12.96 -10.36 10.33
N LEU A 61 -11.71 -10.81 10.54
CA LEU A 61 -11.14 -11.93 9.79
C LEU A 61 -11.85 -13.24 10.12
N GLU A 62 -12.10 -13.51 11.40
CA GLU A 62 -12.87 -14.68 11.85
C GLU A 62 -14.32 -14.66 11.31
N LEU A 63 -14.93 -13.46 11.24
CA LEU A 63 -16.27 -13.28 10.67
C LEU A 63 -16.29 -13.30 9.13
N ASN A 64 -15.14 -13.39 8.47
CA ASN A 64 -14.96 -13.25 7.02
C ASN A 64 -15.56 -11.94 6.45
N ASP A 65 -15.67 -10.89 7.28
CA ASP A 65 -16.10 -9.56 6.83
C ASP A 65 -14.89 -8.79 6.29
N TYR A 66 -14.50 -9.13 5.07
CA TYR A 66 -13.34 -8.55 4.42
C TYR A 66 -13.48 -7.04 4.16
N ARG A 67 -14.70 -6.53 4.02
CA ARG A 67 -14.96 -5.11 3.74
C ARG A 67 -14.51 -4.25 4.92
N LYS A 68 -15.01 -4.55 6.12
CA LYS A 68 -14.63 -3.82 7.34
C LYS A 68 -13.17 -4.05 7.72
N ALA A 69 -12.66 -5.27 7.49
CA ALA A 69 -11.26 -5.58 7.71
C ALA A 69 -10.33 -4.72 6.83
N ILE A 70 -10.69 -4.47 5.56
CA ILE A 70 -9.92 -3.59 4.68
C ILE A 70 -9.97 -2.14 5.15
N GLU A 71 -11.14 -1.61 5.46
CA GLU A 71 -11.30 -0.23 5.95
C GLU A 71 -10.48 -0.01 7.22
N LEU A 72 -10.57 -0.94 8.17
CA LEU A 72 -9.78 -0.88 9.40
C LEU A 72 -8.28 -1.01 9.12
N ALA A 73 -7.86 -1.91 8.24
CA ALA A 73 -6.45 -2.07 7.87
C ALA A 73 -5.85 -0.83 7.19
N ILE A 74 -6.64 -0.11 6.37
CA ILE A 74 -6.22 1.16 5.78
C ILE A 74 -6.06 2.23 6.87
N SER A 75 -7.00 2.31 7.81
CA SER A 75 -6.92 3.25 8.95
C SER A 75 -5.71 2.98 9.86
N MET A 76 -5.30 1.72 10.01
CA MET A 76 -4.13 1.30 10.79
C MET A 76 -2.81 1.46 10.03
N GLY A 77 -2.84 1.70 8.71
CA GLY A 77 -1.64 1.89 7.89
C GLY A 77 -0.74 0.66 7.75
N GLN A 78 -1.32 -0.55 7.72
CA GLN A 78 -0.54 -1.81 7.70
C GLN A 78 -0.58 -2.52 6.34
N PRO A 79 0.45 -2.36 5.47
CA PRO A 79 0.43 -2.90 4.11
C PRO A 79 0.53 -4.43 4.04
N GLY A 80 1.25 -5.08 4.97
CA GLY A 80 1.44 -6.53 4.92
C GLY A 80 0.15 -7.32 5.17
N ARG A 81 -0.68 -6.88 6.12
CA ARG A 81 -1.97 -7.52 6.42
C ARG A 81 -2.97 -7.31 5.30
N LEU A 82 -3.01 -6.09 4.78
CA LEU A 82 -3.87 -5.74 3.65
C LEU A 82 -3.54 -6.57 2.40
N PHE A 83 -2.25 -6.83 2.14
CA PHE A 83 -1.84 -7.72 1.05
C PHE A 83 -2.38 -9.14 1.20
N ASN A 84 -2.28 -9.71 2.42
CA ASN A 84 -2.81 -11.05 2.69
C ASN A 84 -4.32 -11.09 2.49
N LEU A 85 -5.05 -10.08 2.97
CA LEU A 85 -6.49 -9.95 2.70
C LEU A 85 -6.80 -9.94 1.21
N PHE A 86 -6.10 -9.14 0.40
CA PHE A 86 -6.35 -9.11 -1.04
C PHE A 86 -5.97 -10.41 -1.76
N LYS A 87 -4.97 -11.13 -1.25
CA LYS A 87 -4.63 -12.47 -1.74
C LYS A 87 -5.78 -13.45 -1.48
N ASP A 88 -6.37 -13.40 -0.29
CA ASP A 88 -7.48 -14.27 0.10
C ASP A 88 -8.78 -13.88 -0.62
N ILE A 89 -9.05 -12.59 -0.81
CA ILE A 89 -10.22 -12.09 -1.56
C ILE A 89 -10.14 -12.45 -3.04
N ARG A 90 -8.95 -12.46 -3.65
CA ARG A 90 -8.80 -12.95 -5.03
C ARG A 90 -9.22 -14.42 -5.15
N ALA A 91 -9.00 -15.22 -4.11
CA ALA A 91 -9.50 -16.58 -4.06
C ALA A 91 -11.03 -16.62 -3.81
N ALA A 92 -11.57 -15.67 -3.04
CA ALA A 92 -12.99 -15.60 -2.66
C ALA A 92 -13.91 -14.93 -3.69
N ALA A 93 -13.37 -14.19 -4.66
CA ALA A 93 -14.05 -13.46 -5.73
C ALA A 93 -15.17 -12.50 -5.28
N ALA A 94 -14.97 -11.21 -5.61
CA ALA A 94 -16.00 -10.17 -5.72
C ALA A 94 -16.53 -9.55 -4.42
N ASP A 95 -15.75 -8.65 -3.81
CA ASP A 95 -16.26 -7.31 -3.50
C ASP A 95 -15.07 -6.38 -3.17
N TYR A 96 -14.87 -5.32 -3.97
CA TYR A 96 -13.87 -4.30 -3.63
C TYR A 96 -14.58 -3.17 -2.88
N PRO A 97 -14.08 -2.76 -1.70
CA PRO A 97 -14.80 -1.83 -0.86
C PRO A 97 -14.95 -0.46 -1.50
N HIS A 98 -15.98 0.26 -1.08
CA HIS A 98 -16.14 1.66 -1.41
C HIS A 98 -15.22 2.48 -0.50
N ALA A 99 -13.90 2.41 -0.75
CA ALA A 99 -12.93 3.20 0.00
C ALA A 99 -13.19 4.70 -0.22
N GLY A 100 -13.13 5.47 0.86
CA GLY A 100 -13.21 6.93 0.83
C GLY A 100 -12.06 7.56 0.04
N GLY A 101 -12.15 8.87 -0.22
CA GLY A 101 -11.17 9.59 -1.03
C GLY A 101 -9.73 9.44 -0.53
N SER A 102 -9.48 9.68 0.76
CA SER A 102 -8.14 9.57 1.33
C SER A 102 -7.66 8.14 1.54
N ASP A 103 -8.57 7.18 1.75
CA ASP A 103 -8.20 5.77 1.84
C ASP A 103 -7.77 5.20 0.49
N LEU A 104 -8.34 5.73 -0.61
CA LEU A 104 -8.00 5.32 -1.97
C LEU A 104 -6.58 5.70 -2.35
N ALA A 105 -6.11 6.89 -1.99
CA ALA A 105 -4.77 7.31 -2.36
C ALA A 105 -3.69 6.63 -1.51
N LYS A 106 -3.92 6.36 -0.21
CA LYS A 106 -3.12 5.44 0.63
C LYS A 106 -3.03 4.05 -0.01
N LEU A 107 -4.15 3.50 -0.45
CA LEU A 107 -4.20 2.20 -1.12
C LEU A 107 -3.36 2.21 -2.41
N LEU A 108 -3.42 3.27 -3.22
CA LEU A 108 -2.62 3.39 -4.44
C LEU A 108 -1.11 3.46 -4.14
N ARG A 109 -0.69 4.06 -3.02
CA ARG A 109 0.72 4.01 -2.59
C ARG A 109 1.15 2.57 -2.28
N TYR A 110 0.33 1.84 -1.53
CA TYR A 110 0.61 0.43 -1.21
C TYR A 110 0.62 -0.46 -2.47
N VAL A 111 -0.29 -0.21 -3.42
CA VAL A 111 -0.30 -0.91 -4.72
C VAL A 111 0.99 -0.65 -5.50
N ARG A 112 1.52 0.59 -5.48
CA ARG A 112 2.82 0.91 -6.08
C ARG A 112 3.94 0.08 -5.44
N ASP A 113 3.99 0.04 -4.11
CA ASP A 113 5.05 -0.70 -3.41
C ASP A 113 4.94 -2.21 -3.68
N TRP A 114 3.72 -2.77 -3.73
CA TRP A 114 3.50 -4.18 -4.11
C TRP A 114 3.80 -4.48 -5.57
N ASN A 115 3.74 -3.50 -6.47
CA ASN A 115 4.04 -3.69 -7.88
C ASN A 115 5.56 -3.79 -8.16
N THR A 116 6.41 -3.27 -7.27
CA THR A 116 7.87 -3.37 -7.39
C THR A 116 8.36 -4.83 -7.29
N VAL A 117 7.64 -5.67 -6.54
CA VAL A 117 8.01 -7.07 -6.29
C VAL A 117 7.20 -8.01 -7.20
N ALA A 118 7.90 -8.87 -7.94
CA ALA A 118 7.28 -9.79 -8.91
C ALA A 118 6.32 -10.82 -8.31
N LYS A 119 6.49 -11.20 -7.04
CA LYS A 119 5.61 -12.18 -6.37
C LYS A 119 4.25 -11.56 -5.98
N THR A 120 4.26 -10.28 -5.64
CA THR A 120 3.09 -9.53 -5.16
C THR A 120 2.41 -8.77 -6.28
N SER A 121 3.06 -8.63 -7.45
CA SER A 121 2.54 -7.88 -8.59
C SER A 121 1.20 -8.39 -9.10
N VAL A 122 0.94 -9.70 -9.11
CA VAL A 122 -0.33 -10.24 -9.64
C VAL A 122 -1.53 -9.77 -8.79
N VAL A 123 -1.37 -9.68 -7.47
CA VAL A 123 -2.40 -9.16 -6.57
C VAL A 123 -2.53 -7.65 -6.77
N ALA A 124 -1.41 -6.92 -6.84
CA ALA A 124 -1.39 -5.48 -7.05
C ALA A 124 -2.07 -5.07 -8.37
N GLN A 125 -1.80 -5.77 -9.47
CA GLN A 125 -2.43 -5.54 -10.77
C GLN A 125 -3.93 -5.87 -10.75
N GLY A 126 -4.35 -6.90 -10.01
CA GLY A 126 -5.77 -7.21 -9.82
C GLY A 126 -6.52 -6.11 -9.07
N VAL A 127 -5.93 -5.59 -7.99
CA VAL A 127 -6.48 -4.46 -7.23
C VAL A 127 -6.50 -3.19 -8.09
N LEU A 128 -5.41 -2.90 -8.82
CA LEU A 128 -5.33 -1.75 -9.73
C LEU A 128 -6.41 -1.83 -10.82
N PHE A 129 -6.59 -2.99 -11.45
CA PHE A 129 -7.62 -3.21 -12.46
C PHE A 129 -9.03 -3.01 -11.88
N ALA A 130 -9.28 -3.51 -10.66
CA ALA A 130 -10.55 -3.32 -10.00
C ALA A 130 -10.83 -1.84 -9.69
N ILE A 131 -9.83 -1.10 -9.20
CA ILE A 131 -9.94 0.34 -8.95
C ILE A 131 -10.26 1.08 -10.25
N MET A 132 -9.50 0.83 -11.32
CA MET A 132 -9.70 1.49 -12.62
C MET A 132 -11.04 1.16 -13.27
N LYS A 133 -11.61 -0.02 -12.99
CA LYS A 133 -12.93 -0.41 -13.50
C LYS A 133 -14.08 0.18 -12.69
N LEU A 134 -13.90 0.34 -11.37
CA LEU A 134 -14.97 0.74 -10.44
C LEU A 134 -14.98 2.24 -10.11
N ARG A 135 -13.95 3.00 -10.51
CA ARG A 135 -13.82 4.44 -10.26
C ARG A 135 -13.55 5.19 -11.54
N SER A 136 -14.24 6.31 -11.73
CA SER A 136 -13.88 7.25 -12.80
C SER A 136 -12.61 8.01 -12.45
N ALA A 137 -11.86 8.40 -13.47
CA ALA A 137 -10.60 9.14 -13.33
C ALA A 137 -10.77 10.42 -12.48
N ASP A 138 -11.92 11.08 -12.59
CA ASP A 138 -12.23 12.31 -11.85
C ASP A 138 -12.29 12.08 -10.34
N HIS A 139 -12.86 10.95 -9.90
CA HIS A 139 -12.92 10.60 -8.47
C HIS A 139 -11.54 10.24 -7.91
N VAL A 140 -10.66 9.65 -8.72
CA VAL A 140 -9.26 9.39 -8.32
C VAL A 140 -8.51 10.71 -8.18
N MET A 141 -8.68 11.64 -9.11
CA MET A 141 -8.06 12.97 -9.01
C MET A 141 -8.57 13.75 -7.79
N GLN A 142 -9.86 13.66 -7.48
CA GLN A 142 -10.43 14.29 -6.29
C GLN A 142 -9.91 13.66 -4.99
N ALA A 143 -9.75 12.34 -4.95
CA ALA A 143 -9.17 11.60 -3.82
C ALA A 143 -7.76 12.08 -3.45
N PHE A 144 -6.89 12.30 -4.45
CA PHE A 144 -5.56 12.88 -4.22
C PHE A 144 -5.62 14.35 -3.80
N GLY A 145 -6.63 15.10 -4.25
CA GLY A 145 -6.87 16.46 -3.75
C GLY A 145 -7.31 16.48 -2.28
N ASP A 146 -8.12 15.52 -1.88
CA ASP A 146 -8.67 15.38 -0.52
C ASP A 146 -7.59 14.91 0.49
N GLU A 147 -6.69 14.00 0.10
CA GLU A 147 -5.52 13.63 0.91
C GLU A 147 -4.58 14.81 1.18
N VAL A 148 -4.34 15.65 0.16
CA VAL A 148 -3.51 16.84 0.30
C VAL A 148 -4.19 17.82 1.27
N HIS A 149 -5.52 17.91 1.25
CA HIS A 149 -6.27 18.68 2.24
C HIS A 149 -6.18 18.07 3.66
N GLU A 150 -6.31 16.75 3.82
CA GLU A 150 -6.24 16.07 5.12
C GLU A 150 -4.83 16.18 5.75
N THR A 151 -3.77 16.02 4.95
CA THR A 151 -2.38 16.17 5.39
C THR A 151 -2.03 17.63 5.76
N VAL A 152 -2.54 18.61 5.02
CA VAL A 152 -2.36 20.04 5.35
C VAL A 152 -3.07 20.42 6.66
N LEU A 153 -4.22 19.80 6.96
CA LEU A 153 -4.94 20.01 8.22
C LEU A 153 -4.20 19.43 9.43
N VAL A 154 -3.46 18.33 9.26
CA VAL A 154 -2.72 17.67 10.34
C VAL A 154 -1.33 18.27 10.57
N GLU A 155 -0.61 18.66 9.51
CA GLU A 155 0.80 19.07 9.62
C GLU A 155 1.06 20.58 9.49
N GLY A 156 0.04 21.40 9.23
CA GLY A 156 0.17 22.87 9.32
C GLY A 156 1.16 23.52 8.35
N THR A 157 1.58 22.82 7.29
CA THR A 157 2.47 23.37 6.26
C THR A 157 1.65 23.98 5.13
N VAL A 158 1.78 25.30 4.96
CA VAL A 158 1.17 26.08 3.88
C VAL A 158 1.96 25.87 2.59
N GLU A 159 1.42 25.12 1.62
CA GLU A 159 1.62 25.35 0.18
C GLU A 159 0.65 24.49 -0.66
N ALA A 160 -0.61 24.93 -0.71
CA ALA A 160 -1.69 24.28 -1.46
C ALA A 160 -1.92 24.97 -2.82
N LYS A 161 -1.01 24.80 -3.79
CA LYS A 161 -1.32 25.05 -5.22
C LYS A 161 -0.55 24.08 -6.12
N GLY A 162 -1.21 23.00 -6.55
CA GLY A 162 -0.77 22.15 -7.67
C GLY A 162 -0.24 20.75 -7.32
N ALA A 163 -0.09 20.40 -6.03
CA ALA A 163 0.57 19.18 -5.60
C ALA A 163 -0.22 17.86 -5.89
N GLY A 164 -1.55 17.90 -5.92
CA GLY A 164 -2.34 16.67 -6.12
C GLY A 164 -2.18 16.05 -7.51
N GLY A 165 -2.09 16.89 -8.55
CA GLY A 165 -1.84 16.44 -9.91
C GLY A 165 -0.40 15.98 -10.15
N THR A 166 0.59 16.61 -9.49
CA THR A 166 1.98 16.15 -9.55
C THR A 166 2.19 14.86 -8.78
N ALA A 167 1.59 14.71 -7.59
CA ALA A 167 1.68 13.49 -6.80
C ALA A 167 1.05 12.28 -7.51
N LEU A 168 -0.13 12.45 -8.11
CA LEU A 168 -0.74 11.40 -8.93
C LEU A 168 0.12 11.07 -10.15
N LYS A 169 0.66 12.09 -10.83
CA LYS A 169 1.53 11.89 -11.99
C LYS A 169 2.80 11.14 -11.63
N GLU A 170 3.48 11.51 -10.54
CA GLU A 170 4.67 10.80 -10.04
C GLU A 170 4.37 9.34 -9.67
N MET A 171 3.20 9.07 -9.10
CA MET A 171 2.79 7.69 -8.83
C MET A 171 2.54 6.89 -10.10
N VAL A 172 1.84 7.48 -11.07
CA VAL A 172 1.56 6.83 -12.36
C VAL A 172 2.86 6.61 -13.14
N ASP A 173 3.73 7.61 -13.20
CA ASP A 173 5.05 7.51 -13.83
C ASP A 173 5.91 6.42 -13.16
N GLY A 174 5.76 6.20 -11.85
CA GLY A 174 6.39 5.10 -11.13
C GLY A 174 5.75 3.72 -11.38
N LEU A 175 4.46 3.64 -11.73
CA LEU A 175 3.74 2.39 -11.96
C LEU A 175 3.97 1.84 -13.37
N ILE A 176 3.98 2.71 -14.38
CA ILE A 176 4.09 2.37 -15.82
C ILE A 176 5.26 1.41 -16.11
N PRO A 177 6.52 1.69 -15.74
CA PRO A 177 7.64 0.83 -16.12
C PRO A 177 7.55 -0.57 -15.52
N TYR A 178 6.99 -0.70 -14.31
CA TYR A 178 6.79 -2.01 -13.68
C TYR A 178 5.62 -2.76 -14.32
N THR A 179 4.51 -2.08 -14.64
CA THR A 179 3.39 -2.70 -15.36
C THR A 179 3.83 -3.23 -16.73
N GLU A 180 4.61 -2.45 -17.48
CA GLU A 180 5.15 -2.86 -18.78
C GLU A 180 6.08 -4.05 -18.66
N ARG A 181 6.97 -4.04 -17.66
CA ARG A 181 7.88 -5.18 -17.41
C ARG A 181 7.14 -6.46 -17.06
N HIS A 182 6.06 -6.36 -16.27
CA HIS A 182 5.24 -7.52 -15.93
C HIS A 182 4.41 -8.00 -17.13
N LEU A 183 3.90 -7.08 -17.96
CA LEU A 183 3.20 -7.37 -19.20
C LEU A 183 4.11 -8.14 -20.16
N ALA A 184 5.31 -7.62 -20.47
CA ALA A 184 6.28 -8.29 -21.33
C ALA A 184 6.67 -9.68 -20.82
N ARG A 185 6.73 -9.85 -19.48
CA ARG A 185 6.95 -11.17 -18.88
C ARG A 185 5.78 -12.11 -19.12
N MET A 186 4.53 -11.63 -18.97
CA MET A 186 3.34 -12.44 -19.24
C MET A 186 3.22 -12.80 -20.71
N GLU A 187 3.52 -11.88 -21.63
CA GLU A 187 3.54 -12.17 -23.07
C GLU A 187 4.52 -13.28 -23.42
N ARG A 188 5.74 -13.23 -22.85
CA ARG A 188 6.73 -14.30 -23.03
C ARG A 188 6.25 -15.64 -22.48
N LEU A 189 5.54 -15.63 -21.34
CA LEU A 189 4.95 -16.86 -20.78
C LEU A 189 3.83 -17.42 -21.66
N VAL A 190 3.00 -16.56 -22.26
CA VAL A 190 1.99 -16.98 -23.24
C VAL A 190 2.65 -17.56 -24.49
N GLN A 191 3.72 -16.94 -24.98
CA GLN A 191 4.50 -17.48 -26.10
C GLN A 191 5.10 -18.85 -25.78
N GLU A 192 5.68 -19.02 -24.60
CA GLU A 192 6.20 -20.31 -24.12
C GLU A 192 5.08 -21.36 -23.98
N SER A 193 3.83 -20.95 -23.69
CA SER A 193 2.70 -21.88 -23.59
C SER A 193 2.31 -22.51 -24.94
N TYR A 194 2.53 -21.82 -26.06
CA TYR A 194 2.30 -22.39 -27.39
C TYR A 194 3.21 -23.57 -27.72
N MET A 195 4.33 -23.73 -27.03
CA MET A 195 5.16 -24.94 -27.15
C MET A 195 4.41 -26.17 -26.66
N VAL A 196 3.57 -26.04 -25.62
CA VAL A 196 2.73 -27.13 -25.12
C VAL A 196 1.67 -27.48 -26.15
N ASP A 197 1.02 -26.48 -26.76
CA ASP A 197 0.06 -26.70 -27.84
C ASP A 197 0.71 -27.40 -29.04
N TYR A 198 1.94 -27.02 -29.38
CA TYR A 198 2.72 -27.67 -30.44
C TYR A 198 3.01 -29.14 -30.12
N VAL A 199 3.49 -29.44 -28.90
CA VAL A 199 3.75 -30.83 -28.48
C VAL A 199 2.47 -31.66 -28.45
N LEU A 200 1.37 -31.10 -27.96
CA LEU A 200 0.08 -31.79 -27.99
C LEU A 200 -0.40 -32.03 -29.42
N GLY A 201 -0.20 -31.08 -30.33
CA GLY A 201 -0.51 -31.25 -31.76
C GLY A 201 0.28 -32.37 -32.41
N GLU A 202 1.60 -32.44 -32.18
CA GLU A 202 2.45 -33.52 -32.70
C GLU A 202 2.09 -34.89 -32.11
N MET A 203 1.63 -34.95 -30.85
CA MET A 203 1.16 -36.20 -30.23
C MET A 203 -0.21 -36.66 -30.78
N ASP A 204 -1.07 -35.73 -31.20
CA ASP A 204 -2.36 -36.00 -31.84
C ASP A 204 -2.16 -36.45 -33.30
N ASP A 205 -1.26 -35.79 -34.03
CA ASP A 205 -0.91 -36.10 -35.42
C ASP A 205 -0.10 -37.41 -35.55
N GLY A 206 0.83 -37.64 -34.62
CA GLY A 206 1.62 -38.87 -34.53
C GLY A 206 0.81 -40.12 -34.17
N MET A 207 -0.47 -40.00 -33.79
CA MET A 207 -1.37 -41.14 -33.59
C MET A 207 -2.06 -41.60 -34.89
N PHE A 208 -1.99 -40.81 -35.97
CA PHE A 208 -2.69 -41.09 -37.25
C PHE A 208 -1.77 -41.59 -38.38
N ASP A 209 -0.45 -41.37 -38.32
CA ASP A 209 0.48 -41.74 -39.40
C ASP A 209 1.04 -43.17 -39.30
N GLY A 210 0.55 -43.98 -38.34
CA GLY A 210 1.02 -45.35 -38.11
C GLY A 210 0.26 -46.46 -38.84
N GLU A 211 -0.77 -46.17 -39.65
CA GLU A 211 -1.68 -47.19 -40.20
C GLU A 211 -1.84 -47.19 -41.74
N TYR A 212 -0.92 -46.57 -42.49
CA TYR A 212 -0.95 -46.60 -43.97
C TYR A 212 0.42 -46.87 -44.61
N ASP A 213 1.16 -47.90 -44.18
CA ASP A 213 2.17 -48.51 -45.06
C ASP A 213 2.46 -49.97 -44.70
N ASP A 214 1.50 -50.87 -44.93
CA ASP A 214 1.86 -52.26 -45.22
C ASP A 214 0.83 -52.91 -46.17
N GLY A 215 1.30 -53.35 -47.34
CA GLY A 215 0.60 -54.35 -48.14
C GLY A 215 -0.04 -53.93 -49.47
N ALA A 216 0.65 -53.15 -50.32
CA ALA A 216 0.31 -53.04 -51.74
C ALA A 216 1.52 -53.30 -52.66
N MET A 217 2.13 -54.50 -52.58
CA MET A 217 2.85 -55.11 -53.69
C MET A 217 2.84 -56.64 -53.55
N ASP A 218 2.04 -57.32 -54.37
CA ASP A 218 2.59 -58.37 -55.22
C ASP A 218 1.66 -58.67 -56.39
N VAL A 219 2.27 -58.65 -57.57
CA VAL A 219 1.68 -58.88 -58.89
C VAL A 219 2.00 -60.32 -59.27
N GLU A 220 1.00 -61.18 -59.44
CA GLU A 220 0.99 -62.27 -60.42
C GLU A 220 -0.41 -62.45 -61.02
#